data_AF-A0AAV0PTZ6-F1
#
_entry.id   AF-A0AAV0PTZ6-F1
#
_cell.length_a   1.000
_cell.length_b   1.000
_cell.length_c   1.000
_cell.angle_alpha   90.00
_cell.angle_beta   90.00
_cell.angle_gamma   90.00
#
_symmetry.space_group_name_H-M   'P 1'
#
loop_
_entity.id
_entity.type
_entity.pdbx_description
1 polymer ?
#
loop_
_entity_poly.entity_id
_entity_poly.type
_entity_poly.pdbx_seq_one_letter_code
_entity_poly.pdbx_strand_id
1 'polypeptide(L)'
;TIVVAQAPLIGVCNGRVADNLPPEGEVVAFYTANGITKMRIYEPDQFTLQALNNTSIELALDVPNEVIPTLAGDPAAATAWVQTNVISYTPSVQFRYIVVGNEVMPTDPISQSVLPAMHNIQNALAQSPAAAAANVKVSTTIRVDLLGTTYPPSAGAFADSATAYVVPIVQFLAANGAPLLANVYPYFAYIGSSGQVALDYAIFGTGGRVVVHDGVLGYQNLFHAMVDSVYAALEKAGAPNLQVRA
;
A
#
# COMPACT_ATOMS: atom_id res chain seq x y z
N THR A 1 7.34 25.48 -19.83
CA THR A 1 5.97 25.56 -19.29
C THR A 1 6.06 25.41 -17.79
N ILE A 2 5.58 26.40 -17.03
CA ILE A 2 5.54 26.33 -15.57
C ILE A 2 4.59 25.19 -15.22
N VAL A 3 5.13 24.06 -14.77
CA VAL A 3 4.35 23.02 -14.10
C VAL A 3 3.95 23.64 -12.77
N VAL A 4 2.72 24.14 -12.70
CA VAL A 4 2.08 24.40 -11.41
C VAL A 4 2.21 23.08 -10.65
N ALA A 5 2.99 23.07 -9.57
CA ALA A 5 3.08 21.91 -8.70
C ALA A 5 1.65 21.55 -8.32
N GLN A 6 1.13 20.43 -8.86
CA GLN A 6 -0.04 19.82 -8.28
C GLN A 6 0.31 19.61 -6.81
N ALA A 7 -0.55 20.10 -5.91
CA ALA A 7 -0.42 19.79 -4.50
C ALA A 7 -0.15 18.28 -4.37
N PRO A 8 0.85 17.86 -3.59
CA PRO A 8 1.19 16.46 -3.51
C PRO A 8 -0.06 15.68 -3.09
N LEU A 9 -0.36 14.60 -3.83
CA LEU A 9 -1.51 13.71 -3.62
C LEU A 9 -1.30 12.89 -2.34
N ILE A 10 -1.19 13.56 -1.19
CA ILE A 10 -0.89 12.96 0.12
C ILE A 10 -2.18 12.37 0.72
N GLY A 11 -2.07 11.15 1.23
CA GLY A 11 -3.08 10.52 2.06
C GLY A 11 -2.65 10.41 3.51
N VAL A 12 -3.62 10.15 4.39
CA VAL A 12 -3.36 9.87 5.81
C VAL A 12 -4.04 8.57 6.21
N CYS A 13 -3.32 7.70 6.90
CA CYS A 13 -3.87 6.49 7.48
C CYS A 13 -4.73 6.82 8.70
N ASN A 14 -6.01 6.42 8.70
CA ASN A 14 -6.91 6.57 9.83
C ASN A 14 -6.80 5.31 10.72
N GLY A 15 -5.83 5.34 11.65
CA GLY A 15 -5.63 4.29 12.65
C GLY A 15 -6.61 4.46 13.82
N ARG A 16 -7.23 3.35 14.24
CA ARG A 16 -8.36 3.38 15.20
C ARG A 16 -8.10 2.64 16.52
N VAL A 17 -6.87 2.18 16.74
CA VAL A 17 -6.48 1.49 17.97
C VAL A 17 -6.18 2.52 19.07
N ALA A 18 -7.23 3.05 19.69
CA ALA A 18 -7.19 3.97 20.82
C ALA A 18 -8.59 4.06 21.48
N ASP A 19 -8.68 4.65 22.68
CA ASP A 19 -9.91 4.72 23.49
C ASP A 19 -10.53 6.13 23.57
N ASN A 20 -9.92 7.12 22.90
CA ASN A 20 -10.28 8.54 23.03
C ASN A 20 -10.33 9.28 21.67
N LEU A 21 -10.51 8.55 20.57
CA LEU A 21 -10.58 9.15 19.24
C LEU A 21 -11.93 9.85 19.01
N PRO A 22 -11.97 10.91 18.16
CA PRO A 22 -13.21 11.52 17.73
C PRO A 22 -14.11 10.52 16.97
N PRO A 23 -15.44 10.73 16.93
CA PRO A 23 -16.33 9.98 16.05
C PRO A 23 -15.93 10.08 14.58
N GLU A 24 -16.19 9.05 13.78
CA GLU A 24 -15.74 8.98 12.37
C GLU A 24 -16.25 10.13 11.49
N GLY A 25 -17.45 10.68 11.78
CA GLY A 25 -17.94 11.87 11.11
C GLY A 25 -17.06 13.10 11.34
N GLU A 26 -16.52 13.27 12.55
CA GLU A 26 -15.57 14.35 12.87
C GLU A 26 -14.20 14.09 12.24
N VAL A 27 -13.75 12.83 12.18
CA VAL A 27 -12.51 12.45 11.48
C VAL A 27 -12.63 12.78 9.99
N VAL A 28 -13.71 12.40 9.31
CA VAL A 28 -13.93 12.72 7.89
C VAL A 28 -14.06 14.23 7.66
N ALA A 29 -14.72 14.95 8.58
CA ALA A 29 -14.76 16.40 8.53
C ALA A 29 -13.37 17.03 8.66
N PHE A 30 -12.51 16.49 9.55
CA PHE A 30 -11.12 16.89 9.68
C PHE A 30 -10.33 16.66 8.38
N TYR A 31 -10.47 15.50 7.73
CA TYR A 31 -9.82 15.24 6.44
C TYR A 31 -10.22 16.29 5.40
N THR A 32 -11.52 16.56 5.28
CA THR A 32 -12.06 17.53 4.32
C THR A 32 -11.57 18.95 4.61
N ALA A 33 -11.62 19.37 5.88
CA ALA A 33 -11.20 20.70 6.32
C ALA A 33 -9.70 20.97 6.08
N ASN A 34 -8.88 19.92 6.08
CA ASN A 34 -7.43 20.01 5.86
C ASN A 34 -7.01 19.66 4.42
N GLY A 35 -7.96 19.46 3.49
CA GLY A 35 -7.67 19.13 2.10
C GLY A 35 -6.99 17.76 1.91
N ILE A 36 -7.15 16.84 2.85
CA ILE A 36 -6.64 15.47 2.76
C ILE A 36 -7.59 14.67 1.88
N THR A 37 -7.13 14.28 0.70
CA THR A 37 -7.96 13.67 -0.35
C THR A 37 -7.87 12.14 -0.42
N LYS A 38 -7.06 11.52 0.43
CA LYS A 38 -6.91 10.06 0.48
C LYS A 38 -6.86 9.55 1.91
N MET A 39 -7.53 8.44 2.16
CA MET A 39 -7.57 7.77 3.45
C MET A 39 -7.21 6.30 3.27
N ARG A 40 -6.48 5.73 4.23
CA ARG A 40 -6.35 4.28 4.40
C ARG A 40 -7.00 3.88 5.72
N ILE A 41 -7.83 2.85 5.70
CA ILE A 41 -8.36 2.18 6.90
C ILE A 41 -7.96 0.71 6.90
N TYR A 42 -7.71 0.18 8.09
CA TYR A 42 -7.10 -1.14 8.27
C TYR A 42 -8.12 -2.29 8.40
N GLU A 43 -9.40 -1.97 8.36
CA GLU A 43 -10.53 -2.90 8.44
C GLU A 43 -11.80 -2.22 7.89
N PRO A 44 -12.86 -2.98 7.51
CA PRO A 44 -14.10 -2.41 6.97
C PRO A 44 -15.01 -1.82 8.06
N ASP A 45 -14.56 -0.71 8.68
CA ASP A 45 -15.35 0.01 9.66
C ASP A 45 -16.58 0.68 9.04
N GLN A 46 -17.76 0.28 9.49
CA GLN A 46 -19.02 0.75 8.92
C GLN A 46 -19.27 2.24 9.22
N PHE A 47 -18.80 2.77 10.36
CA PHE A 47 -18.99 4.18 10.70
C PHE A 47 -18.14 5.08 9.80
N THR A 48 -16.88 4.71 9.53
CA THR A 48 -16.02 5.41 8.58
C THR A 48 -16.60 5.33 7.17
N LEU A 49 -17.03 4.16 6.71
CA LEU A 49 -17.64 3.99 5.38
C LEU A 49 -18.91 4.84 5.21
N GLN A 50 -19.76 4.91 6.25
CA GLN A 50 -20.94 5.77 6.25
C GLN A 50 -20.58 7.26 6.23
N ALA A 51 -19.57 7.67 7.01
CA ALA A 51 -19.11 9.06 7.06
C ALA A 51 -18.47 9.52 5.74
N LEU A 52 -17.85 8.60 4.99
CA LEU A 52 -17.22 8.88 3.70
C LEU A 52 -18.23 9.03 2.54
N ASN A 53 -19.51 8.70 2.74
CA ASN A 53 -20.52 8.78 1.69
C ASN A 53 -20.57 10.17 1.04
N ASN A 54 -20.47 10.19 -0.29
CA ASN A 54 -20.51 11.37 -1.14
C ASN A 54 -19.39 12.39 -0.88
N THR A 55 -18.32 11.98 -0.20
CA THR A 55 -17.08 12.77 -0.11
C THR A 55 -16.20 12.55 -1.34
N SER A 56 -15.19 13.40 -1.51
CA SER A 56 -14.15 13.23 -2.54
C SER A 56 -12.90 12.49 -2.07
N ILE A 57 -12.96 11.84 -0.90
CA ILE A 57 -11.81 11.17 -0.30
C ILE A 57 -11.67 9.78 -0.93
N GLU A 58 -10.56 9.53 -1.62
CA GLU A 58 -10.24 8.21 -2.14
C GLU A 58 -9.84 7.26 -0.99
N LEU A 59 -10.39 6.05 -0.98
CA LEU A 59 -10.20 5.09 0.10
C LEU A 59 -9.36 3.88 -0.32
N ALA A 60 -8.30 3.61 0.44
CA ALA A 60 -7.69 2.29 0.52
C ALA A 60 -8.29 1.55 1.73
N LEU A 61 -8.95 0.43 1.47
CA LEU A 61 -9.57 -0.42 2.50
C LEU A 61 -8.79 -1.72 2.60
N ASP A 62 -8.21 -2.00 3.77
CA ASP A 62 -7.54 -3.25 4.02
C ASP A 62 -8.53 -4.40 4.30
N VAL A 63 -8.14 -5.59 3.85
CA VAL A 63 -8.68 -6.86 4.32
C VAL A 63 -7.84 -7.28 5.53
N PRO A 64 -8.45 -7.41 6.73
CA PRO A 64 -7.72 -7.83 7.92
C PRO A 64 -7.03 -9.18 7.72
N ASN A 65 -5.80 -9.31 8.23
CA ASN A 65 -4.97 -10.51 8.06
C ASN A 65 -5.68 -11.79 8.53
N GLU A 66 -6.51 -11.68 9.56
CA GLU A 66 -7.23 -12.77 10.23
C GLU A 66 -8.28 -13.42 9.34
N VAL A 67 -8.87 -12.68 8.40
CA VAL A 67 -9.93 -13.19 7.52
C VAL A 67 -9.40 -13.71 6.18
N ILE A 68 -8.14 -13.42 5.84
CA ILE A 68 -7.52 -13.81 4.56
C ILE A 68 -7.63 -15.31 4.29
N PRO A 69 -7.33 -16.23 5.23
CA PRO A 69 -7.48 -17.67 4.97
C PRO A 69 -8.90 -18.09 4.58
N THR A 70 -9.92 -17.48 5.18
CA THR A 70 -11.32 -17.74 4.84
C THR A 70 -11.63 -17.26 3.42
N LEU A 71 -11.22 -16.03 3.07
CA LEU A 71 -11.47 -15.48 1.73
C LEU A 71 -10.69 -16.20 0.63
N ALA A 72 -9.53 -16.76 0.98
CA ALA A 72 -8.72 -17.61 0.10
C ALA A 72 -9.39 -18.97 -0.17
N GLY A 73 -9.91 -19.61 0.89
CA GLY A 73 -10.48 -20.96 0.81
C GLY A 73 -11.89 -21.03 0.25
N ASP A 74 -12.64 -19.91 0.29
CA ASP A 74 -14.04 -19.86 -0.15
C ASP A 74 -14.32 -18.62 -1.02
N PRO A 75 -14.46 -18.79 -2.35
CA PRO A 75 -14.85 -17.70 -3.25
C PRO A 75 -16.21 -17.08 -2.93
N ALA A 76 -17.15 -17.83 -2.35
CA ALA A 76 -18.44 -17.28 -1.93
C ALA A 76 -18.27 -16.35 -0.72
N ALA A 77 -17.39 -16.69 0.22
CA ALA A 77 -17.03 -15.81 1.33
C ALA A 77 -16.36 -14.52 0.84
N ALA A 78 -15.44 -14.60 -0.13
CA ALA A 78 -14.85 -13.41 -0.76
C ALA A 78 -15.90 -12.53 -1.46
N THR A 79 -16.86 -13.15 -2.15
CA THR A 79 -17.96 -12.44 -2.82
C THR A 79 -18.86 -11.74 -1.79
N ALA A 80 -19.22 -12.42 -0.70
CA ALA A 80 -20.01 -11.83 0.39
C ALA A 80 -19.26 -10.68 1.08
N TRP A 81 -17.96 -10.82 1.30
CA TRP A 81 -17.12 -9.77 1.88
C TRP A 81 -17.08 -8.52 0.98
N VAL A 82 -16.85 -8.69 -0.32
CA VAL A 82 -16.85 -7.58 -1.30
C VAL A 82 -18.22 -6.93 -1.39
N GLN A 83 -19.28 -7.73 -1.42
CA GLN A 83 -20.65 -7.21 -1.46
C GLN A 83 -20.93 -6.34 -0.23
N THR A 84 -20.62 -6.83 0.96
CA THR A 84 -20.91 -6.16 2.23
C THR A 84 -20.09 -4.88 2.40
N ASN A 85 -18.79 -4.95 2.13
CA ASN A 85 -17.84 -3.91 2.54
C ASN A 85 -17.48 -2.92 1.43
N VAL A 86 -17.74 -3.27 0.17
CA VAL A 86 -17.37 -2.44 -0.99
C VAL A 86 -18.61 -2.07 -1.81
N ILE A 87 -19.36 -3.07 -2.29
CA ILE A 87 -20.44 -2.81 -3.25
C ILE A 87 -21.59 -2.06 -2.61
N SER A 88 -21.98 -2.40 -1.36
CA SER A 88 -23.04 -1.69 -0.62
C SER A 88 -22.75 -0.20 -0.40
N TYR A 89 -21.49 0.21 -0.54
CA TYR A 89 -21.02 1.60 -0.39
C TYR A 89 -20.59 2.24 -1.71
N THR A 90 -20.67 1.52 -2.83
CA THR A 90 -20.29 2.02 -4.16
C THR A 90 -21.55 2.51 -4.90
N PRO A 91 -21.56 3.70 -5.53
CA PRO A 91 -20.41 4.58 -5.79
C PRO A 91 -20.24 5.74 -4.78
N SER A 92 -21.00 5.76 -3.67
CA SER A 92 -20.96 6.89 -2.74
C SER A 92 -19.63 7.04 -2.01
N VAL A 93 -18.93 5.94 -1.72
CA VAL A 93 -17.55 5.92 -1.23
C VAL A 93 -16.59 5.71 -2.40
N GLN A 94 -15.54 6.53 -2.49
CA GLN A 94 -14.55 6.46 -3.57
C GLN A 94 -13.46 5.42 -3.29
N PHE A 95 -13.81 4.15 -3.37
CA PHE A 95 -12.81 3.08 -3.25
C PHE A 95 -11.76 3.17 -4.36
N ARG A 96 -10.50 3.19 -3.96
CA ARG A 96 -9.35 3.16 -4.87
C ARG A 96 -8.64 1.82 -4.83
N TYR A 97 -8.38 1.32 -3.63
CA TYR A 97 -7.65 0.07 -3.41
C TYR A 97 -8.38 -0.81 -2.39
N ILE A 98 -8.48 -2.11 -2.69
CA ILE A 98 -8.71 -3.14 -1.68
C ILE A 98 -7.36 -3.80 -1.40
N VAL A 99 -6.87 -3.66 -0.18
CA VAL A 99 -5.52 -4.04 0.22
C VAL A 99 -5.58 -5.37 0.95
N VAL A 100 -5.25 -6.45 0.26
CA VAL A 100 -5.32 -7.81 0.79
C VAL A 100 -4.06 -8.12 1.58
N GLY A 101 -4.16 -7.96 2.89
CA GLY A 101 -3.05 -8.16 3.80
C GLY A 101 -2.17 -6.93 4.00
N ASN A 102 -1.73 -6.78 5.24
CA ASN A 102 -0.82 -5.73 5.66
C ASN A 102 0.44 -6.37 6.24
N GLU A 103 1.56 -6.20 5.54
CA GLU A 103 2.89 -6.62 5.98
C GLU A 103 3.05 -8.14 6.20
N VAL A 104 2.29 -8.97 5.48
CA VAL A 104 2.39 -10.43 5.59
C VAL A 104 3.75 -10.92 5.07
N MET A 105 4.48 -11.64 5.92
CA MET A 105 5.79 -12.19 5.64
C MET A 105 5.71 -13.64 5.14
N PRO A 106 6.68 -14.13 4.35
CA PRO A 106 6.72 -15.51 3.87
C PRO A 106 6.65 -16.56 4.99
N THR A 107 7.16 -16.23 6.17
CA THR A 107 7.17 -17.08 7.37
C THR A 107 5.85 -17.10 8.12
N ASP A 108 4.92 -16.19 7.81
CA ASP A 108 3.63 -16.13 8.49
C ASP A 108 2.74 -17.28 8.03
N PRO A 109 1.94 -17.89 8.92
CA PRO A 109 1.04 -18.99 8.56
C PRO A 109 0.05 -18.65 7.43
N ILE A 110 -0.29 -17.37 7.27
CA ILE A 110 -1.28 -16.89 6.31
C ILE A 110 -0.67 -16.54 4.93
N SER A 111 0.64 -16.61 4.75
CA SER A 111 1.32 -16.16 3.52
C SER A 111 0.80 -16.85 2.26
N GLN A 112 0.54 -18.15 2.36
CA GLN A 112 -0.01 -18.96 1.26
C GLN A 112 -1.45 -18.58 0.88
N SER A 113 -2.16 -17.84 1.73
CA SER A 113 -3.54 -17.43 1.51
C SER A 113 -3.67 -16.04 0.87
N VAL A 114 -2.63 -15.21 0.88
CA VAL A 114 -2.70 -13.83 0.36
C VAL A 114 -3.07 -13.80 -1.13
N LEU A 115 -2.29 -14.48 -1.97
CA LEU A 115 -2.54 -14.48 -3.42
C LEU A 115 -3.90 -15.12 -3.81
N PRO A 116 -4.30 -16.28 -3.26
CA PRO A 116 -5.64 -16.81 -3.52
C PRO A 116 -6.77 -15.86 -3.09
N ALA A 117 -6.65 -15.18 -1.94
CA ALA A 117 -7.63 -14.18 -1.52
C ALA A 117 -7.69 -12.98 -2.47
N MET A 118 -6.53 -12.50 -2.96
CA MET A 118 -6.46 -11.45 -3.98
C MET A 118 -7.21 -11.85 -5.27
N HIS A 119 -7.02 -13.09 -5.75
CA HIS A 119 -7.75 -13.61 -6.89
C HIS A 119 -9.26 -13.63 -6.66
N ASN A 120 -9.71 -14.16 -5.51
CA ASN A 120 -11.13 -14.26 -5.21
C ASN A 120 -11.79 -12.87 -5.08
N ILE A 121 -11.13 -11.92 -4.43
CA ILE A 121 -11.60 -10.53 -4.32
C ILE A 121 -11.63 -9.84 -5.69
N GLN A 122 -10.59 -10.01 -6.51
CA GLN A 122 -10.53 -9.45 -7.86
C GLN A 122 -11.68 -9.97 -8.74
N ASN A 123 -11.98 -11.27 -8.64
CA ASN A 123 -13.09 -11.89 -9.35
C ASN A 123 -14.44 -11.34 -8.87
N ALA A 124 -14.64 -11.20 -7.56
CA ALA A 124 -15.87 -10.62 -7.00
C ALA A 124 -16.07 -9.16 -7.42
N LEU A 125 -15.01 -8.34 -7.42
CA LEU A 125 -15.07 -6.96 -7.90
C LEU A 125 -15.39 -6.88 -9.40
N ALA A 126 -14.79 -7.75 -10.21
CA ALA A 126 -15.02 -7.80 -11.66
C ALA A 126 -16.47 -8.18 -12.03
N GLN A 127 -17.17 -8.92 -11.18
CA GLN A 127 -18.58 -9.26 -11.36
C GLN A 127 -19.54 -8.10 -11.01
N SER A 128 -19.06 -7.03 -10.37
CA SER A 128 -19.86 -5.86 -10.02
C SER A 128 -19.65 -4.72 -11.03
N PRO A 129 -20.68 -4.34 -11.83
CA PRO A 129 -20.57 -3.21 -12.74
C PRO A 129 -20.20 -1.89 -12.05
N ALA A 130 -20.67 -1.70 -10.81
CA ALA A 130 -20.38 -0.50 -10.03
C ALA A 130 -18.89 -0.42 -9.64
N ALA A 131 -18.32 -1.51 -9.14
CA ALA A 131 -16.89 -1.55 -8.79
C ALA A 131 -16.00 -1.49 -10.04
N ALA A 132 -16.41 -2.12 -11.13
CA ALA A 132 -15.72 -2.03 -12.42
C ALA A 132 -15.68 -0.58 -12.94
N ALA A 133 -16.82 0.13 -12.88
CA ALA A 133 -16.91 1.54 -13.28
C ALA A 133 -16.07 2.46 -12.38
N ALA A 134 -16.00 2.16 -11.07
CA ALA A 134 -15.14 2.88 -10.12
C ALA A 134 -13.65 2.55 -10.27
N ASN A 135 -13.29 1.55 -11.10
CA ASN A 135 -11.91 1.10 -11.33
C ASN A 135 -11.17 0.74 -10.03
N VAL A 136 -11.86 0.08 -9.09
CA VAL A 136 -11.28 -0.38 -7.82
C VAL A 136 -10.20 -1.43 -8.11
N LYS A 137 -9.00 -1.26 -7.56
CA LYS A 137 -7.87 -2.17 -7.76
C LYS A 137 -7.60 -3.02 -6.53
N VAL A 138 -7.29 -4.30 -6.73
CA VAL A 138 -6.79 -5.17 -5.66
C VAL A 138 -5.29 -5.03 -5.56
N SER A 139 -4.78 -4.79 -4.36
CA SER A 139 -3.35 -4.75 -4.06
C SER A 139 -3.04 -5.51 -2.76
N THR A 140 -1.78 -5.48 -2.33
CA THR A 140 -1.33 -5.89 -1.00
C THR A 140 -0.30 -4.88 -0.52
N THR A 141 -0.03 -4.84 0.78
CA THR A 141 1.02 -3.99 1.34
C THR A 141 2.20 -4.82 1.82
N ILE A 142 3.40 -4.46 1.35
CA ILE A 142 4.65 -5.07 1.79
C ILE A 142 5.43 -4.17 2.76
N ARG A 143 6.32 -4.80 3.52
CA ARG A 143 7.43 -4.13 4.20
C ARG A 143 8.64 -4.06 3.27
N VAL A 144 9.45 -3.00 3.39
CA VAL A 144 10.72 -2.88 2.64
C VAL A 144 11.74 -3.94 3.08
N ASP A 145 11.64 -4.50 4.28
CA ASP A 145 12.54 -5.58 4.74
C ASP A 145 12.24 -6.96 4.14
N LEU A 146 11.28 -7.07 3.20
CA LEU A 146 11.23 -8.20 2.26
C LEU A 146 12.39 -8.20 1.26
N LEU A 147 13.07 -7.07 1.08
CA LEU A 147 14.28 -6.98 0.26
C LEU A 147 15.48 -7.54 1.02
N GLY A 148 16.25 -8.42 0.36
CA GLY A 148 17.50 -8.95 0.90
C GLY A 148 18.70 -8.06 0.56
N THR A 149 18.66 -7.38 -0.58
CA THR A 149 19.66 -6.39 -0.99
C THR A 149 18.98 -5.05 -1.19
N THR A 150 19.53 -3.99 -0.61
CA THR A 150 18.98 -2.62 -0.71
C THR A 150 20.05 -1.56 -1.00
N TYR A 151 21.35 -1.91 -0.95
CA TYR A 151 22.44 -0.97 -1.19
C TYR A 151 23.45 -1.47 -2.25
N PRO A 152 23.82 -0.62 -3.22
CA PRO A 152 23.15 0.64 -3.56
C PRO A 152 21.71 0.38 -4.05
N PRO A 153 20.82 1.40 -4.14
CA PRO A 153 19.43 1.17 -4.50
C PRO A 153 19.19 0.39 -5.80
N SER A 154 20.00 0.58 -6.85
CA SER A 154 19.97 -0.19 -8.10
C SER A 154 20.23 -1.69 -7.90
N ALA A 155 20.93 -2.07 -6.83
CA ALA A 155 21.14 -3.46 -6.44
C ALA A 155 19.92 -4.08 -5.73
N GLY A 156 18.88 -3.28 -5.42
CA GLY A 156 17.62 -3.67 -4.81
C GLY A 156 17.07 -5.00 -5.32
N ALA A 157 16.87 -5.98 -4.43
CA ALA A 157 16.35 -7.30 -4.78
C ALA A 157 15.59 -7.91 -3.59
N PHE A 158 14.48 -8.61 -3.88
CA PHE A 158 13.79 -9.42 -2.88
C PHE A 158 14.75 -10.47 -2.30
N ALA A 159 14.61 -10.76 -1.01
CA ALA A 159 15.36 -11.84 -0.39
C ALA A 159 14.99 -13.18 -1.05
N ASP A 160 15.96 -14.10 -1.19
CA ASP A 160 15.69 -15.43 -1.77
C ASP A 160 14.57 -16.17 -1.04
N SER A 161 14.50 -16.01 0.29
CA SER A 161 13.44 -16.56 1.14
C SER A 161 12.06 -15.95 0.90
N ALA A 162 11.99 -14.75 0.31
CA ALA A 162 10.74 -14.05 -0.01
C ALA A 162 10.27 -14.27 -1.46
N THR A 163 11.18 -14.62 -2.38
CA THR A 163 10.91 -14.72 -3.82
C THR A 163 9.71 -15.61 -4.15
N ALA A 164 9.63 -16.80 -3.54
CA ALA A 164 8.53 -17.75 -3.79
C ALA A 164 7.15 -17.22 -3.39
N TYR A 165 7.10 -16.27 -2.44
CA TYR A 165 5.88 -15.63 -1.98
C TYR A 165 5.57 -14.36 -2.76
N VAL A 166 6.54 -13.46 -2.92
CA VAL A 166 6.29 -12.10 -3.44
C VAL A 166 6.23 -12.02 -4.96
N VAL A 167 6.99 -12.84 -5.70
CA VAL A 167 7.04 -12.76 -7.17
C VAL A 167 5.68 -13.09 -7.81
N PRO A 168 4.97 -14.16 -7.41
CA PRO A 168 3.63 -14.43 -7.92
C PRO A 168 2.62 -13.28 -7.65
N ILE A 169 2.73 -12.62 -6.50
CA ILE A 169 1.91 -11.45 -6.15
C ILE A 169 2.25 -10.28 -7.09
N VAL A 170 3.53 -9.98 -7.29
CA VAL A 170 4.00 -8.93 -8.20
C VAL A 170 3.48 -9.16 -9.63
N GLN A 171 3.52 -10.39 -10.12
CA GLN A 171 2.99 -10.76 -11.43
C GLN A 171 1.48 -10.58 -11.51
N PHE A 172 0.74 -10.97 -10.46
CA PHE A 172 -0.69 -10.72 -10.36
C PHE A 172 -1.02 -9.23 -10.45
N LEU A 173 -0.32 -8.38 -9.71
CA LEU A 173 -0.55 -6.93 -9.71
C LEU A 173 -0.28 -6.33 -11.09
N ALA A 174 0.83 -6.73 -11.72
CA ALA A 174 1.19 -6.28 -13.06
C ALA A 174 0.14 -6.68 -14.11
N ALA A 175 -0.35 -7.92 -14.06
CA ALA A 175 -1.39 -8.42 -14.97
C ALA A 175 -2.73 -7.68 -14.83
N ASN A 176 -3.03 -7.16 -13.63
CA ASN A 176 -4.29 -6.45 -13.34
C ASN A 176 -4.16 -4.92 -13.37
N GLY A 177 -2.97 -4.40 -13.71
CA GLY A 177 -2.70 -2.95 -13.71
C GLY A 177 -2.90 -2.30 -12.35
N ALA A 178 -2.65 -3.04 -11.27
CA ALA A 178 -2.72 -2.56 -9.89
C ALA A 178 -1.30 -2.19 -9.41
N PRO A 179 -1.13 -1.17 -8.55
CA PRO A 179 0.17 -0.90 -7.94
C PRO A 179 0.49 -1.91 -6.85
N LEU A 180 1.77 -1.97 -6.45
CA LEU A 180 2.19 -2.52 -5.17
C LEU A 180 2.14 -1.41 -4.10
N LEU A 181 1.57 -1.68 -2.93
CA LEU A 181 1.69 -0.78 -1.78
C LEU A 181 2.89 -1.21 -0.93
N ALA A 182 3.68 -0.24 -0.45
CA ALA A 182 4.86 -0.50 0.37
C ALA A 182 4.88 0.45 1.57
N ASN A 183 4.97 -0.11 2.78
CA ASN A 183 5.19 0.71 3.97
C ASN A 183 6.68 1.06 4.07
N VAL A 184 7.02 2.33 3.84
CA VAL A 184 8.41 2.82 3.80
C VAL A 184 8.70 3.70 5.01
N TYR A 185 9.60 3.25 5.87
CA TYR A 185 9.93 3.94 7.12
C TYR A 185 11.43 4.21 7.26
N PRO A 186 11.93 5.38 6.80
CA PRO A 186 13.31 5.81 7.03
C PRO A 186 13.71 5.78 8.52
N TYR A 187 12.75 6.02 9.42
CA TYR A 187 12.95 5.96 10.87
C TYR A 187 13.50 4.60 11.34
N PHE A 188 12.92 3.47 10.90
CA PHE A 188 13.37 2.14 11.33
C PHE A 188 14.76 1.82 10.80
N ALA A 189 15.05 2.19 9.55
CA ALA A 189 16.38 2.06 8.98
C ALA A 189 17.42 2.90 9.75
N TYR A 190 17.06 4.13 10.14
CA TYR A 190 17.92 4.98 10.96
C TYR A 190 18.29 4.35 12.31
N ILE A 191 17.28 4.01 13.13
CA ILE A 191 17.54 3.46 14.48
C ILE A 191 18.17 2.06 14.44
N GLY A 192 17.91 1.27 13.40
CA GLY A 192 18.46 -0.06 13.22
C GLY A 192 19.88 -0.09 12.65
N SER A 193 20.36 1.03 12.10
CA SER A 193 21.64 1.08 11.36
C SER A 193 22.90 1.03 12.23
N SER A 194 22.77 1.09 13.57
CA SER A 194 23.91 1.23 14.48
C SER A 194 24.85 2.40 14.11
N GLY A 195 24.27 3.51 13.61
CA GLY A 195 25.00 4.73 13.23
C GLY A 195 25.45 4.78 11.76
N GLN A 196 25.18 3.76 10.96
CA GLN A 196 25.53 3.77 9.52
C GLN A 196 24.61 4.68 8.70
N VAL A 197 23.37 4.88 9.13
CA VAL A 197 22.43 5.83 8.52
C VAL A 197 22.45 7.12 9.33
N ALA A 198 22.84 8.22 8.70
CA ALA A 198 22.83 9.53 9.34
C ALA A 198 21.40 10.06 9.51
N LEU A 199 21.15 10.80 10.61
CA LEU A 199 19.84 11.36 10.90
C LEU A 199 19.37 12.32 9.80
N ASP A 200 20.26 13.20 9.32
CA ASP A 200 19.96 14.17 8.27
C ASP A 200 19.51 13.50 6.97
N TYR A 201 20.06 12.32 6.66
CA TYR A 201 19.63 11.51 5.52
C TYR A 201 18.22 10.92 5.70
N ALA A 202 17.87 10.50 6.92
CA ALA A 202 16.57 9.91 7.23
C ALA A 202 15.41 10.92 7.26
N ILE A 203 15.68 12.19 7.61
CA ILE A 203 14.65 13.22 7.82
C ILE A 203 14.60 14.29 6.72
N PHE A 204 15.15 14.01 5.53
CA PHE A 204 15.25 14.97 4.41
C PHE A 204 16.08 16.23 4.74
N GLY A 205 16.99 16.14 5.71
CA GLY A 205 17.76 17.25 6.27
C GLY A 205 19.17 17.44 5.70
N THR A 206 19.52 16.80 4.58
CA THR A 206 20.89 16.83 4.02
C THR A 206 21.30 18.16 3.40
N GLY A 207 20.38 19.13 3.29
CA GLY A 207 20.65 20.43 2.66
C GLY A 207 20.93 20.33 1.16
N GLY A 208 20.40 19.30 0.49
CA GLY A 208 20.63 19.04 -0.94
C GLY A 208 21.90 18.24 -1.25
N ARG A 209 22.68 17.88 -0.22
CA ARG A 209 23.88 17.06 -0.38
C ARG A 209 23.50 15.62 -0.76
N VAL A 210 24.16 15.09 -1.80
CA VAL A 210 24.05 13.67 -2.15
C VAL A 210 24.79 12.84 -1.10
N VAL A 211 24.10 11.85 -0.55
CA VAL A 211 24.64 10.93 0.48
C VAL A 211 25.05 9.60 -0.15
N VAL A 212 24.26 9.10 -1.10
CA VAL A 212 24.54 7.87 -1.84
C VAL A 212 24.65 8.19 -3.33
N HIS A 213 25.76 7.77 -3.94
CA HIS A 213 25.96 7.78 -5.38
C HIS A 213 25.75 6.37 -5.93
N ASP A 214 24.89 6.23 -6.93
CA ASP A 214 24.52 4.96 -7.55
C ASP A 214 24.48 5.14 -9.08
N GLY A 215 25.64 4.94 -9.71
CA GLY A 215 25.83 5.27 -11.12
C GLY A 215 25.56 6.76 -11.37
N VAL A 216 24.53 7.06 -12.17
CA VAL A 216 24.10 8.44 -12.49
C VAL A 216 23.10 9.01 -11.48
N LEU A 217 22.58 8.18 -10.57
CA LEU A 217 21.61 8.59 -9.56
C LEU A 217 22.33 9.05 -8.29
N GLY A 218 21.77 10.09 -7.67
CA GLY A 218 22.26 10.64 -6.41
C GLY A 218 21.12 10.78 -5.42
N TYR A 219 21.20 10.07 -4.29
CA TYR A 219 20.16 10.09 -3.26
C TYR A 219 20.51 11.10 -2.17
N GLN A 220 19.61 12.06 -1.98
CA GLN A 220 19.72 13.11 -0.96
C GLN A 220 18.90 12.80 0.29
N ASN A 221 18.02 11.80 0.23
CA ASN A 221 17.24 11.33 1.38
C ASN A 221 17.03 9.81 1.29
N LEU A 222 16.87 9.19 2.46
CA LEU A 222 16.73 7.74 2.60
C LEU A 222 15.43 7.21 2.02
N PHE A 223 14.34 7.98 2.08
CA PHE A 223 13.05 7.57 1.53
C PHE A 223 13.13 7.27 0.03
N HIS A 224 13.72 8.17 -0.77
CA HIS A 224 13.93 7.94 -2.20
C HIS A 224 14.80 6.71 -2.46
N ALA A 225 15.88 6.54 -1.68
CA ALA A 225 16.74 5.36 -1.82
C ALA A 225 15.97 4.05 -1.52
N MET A 226 15.16 4.01 -0.47
CA MET A 226 14.35 2.85 -0.12
C MET A 226 13.30 2.54 -1.20
N VAL A 227 12.61 3.56 -1.72
CA VAL A 227 11.62 3.40 -2.79
C VAL A 227 12.28 2.88 -4.08
N ASP A 228 13.43 3.42 -4.47
CA ASP A 228 14.13 2.96 -5.67
C ASP A 228 14.72 1.55 -5.50
N SER A 229 15.10 1.14 -4.28
CA SER A 229 15.41 -0.27 -4.00
C SER A 229 14.23 -1.19 -4.30
N VAL A 230 13.00 -0.78 -3.96
CA VAL A 230 11.79 -1.55 -4.27
C VAL A 230 11.57 -1.61 -5.78
N TYR A 231 11.71 -0.50 -6.51
CA TYR A 231 11.62 -0.51 -7.97
C TYR A 231 12.66 -1.43 -8.62
N ALA A 232 13.92 -1.38 -8.20
CA ALA A 232 14.97 -2.27 -8.70
C ALA A 232 14.65 -3.76 -8.41
N ALA A 233 14.03 -4.06 -7.26
CA ALA A 233 13.59 -5.42 -6.94
C ALA A 233 12.43 -5.87 -7.85
N LEU A 234 11.49 -4.98 -8.16
CA LEU A 234 10.38 -5.25 -9.07
C LEU A 234 10.85 -5.50 -10.52
N GLU A 235 11.83 -4.74 -10.99
CA GLU A 235 12.46 -4.96 -12.30
C GLU A 235 13.04 -6.37 -12.39
N LYS A 236 13.82 -6.80 -11.38
CA LYS A 236 14.40 -8.15 -11.30
C LYS A 236 13.36 -9.26 -11.12
N ALA A 237 12.21 -8.94 -10.55
CA ALA A 237 11.06 -9.84 -10.45
C ALA A 237 10.22 -9.91 -11.74
N GLY A 238 10.61 -9.20 -12.82
CA GLY A 238 9.93 -9.21 -14.11
C GLY A 238 8.75 -8.25 -14.22
N ALA A 239 8.67 -7.24 -13.35
CA ALA A 239 7.60 -6.25 -13.33
C ALA A 239 8.12 -4.80 -13.37
N PRO A 240 8.89 -4.41 -14.41
CA PRO A 240 9.56 -3.10 -14.47
C PRO A 240 8.61 -1.90 -14.55
N ASN A 241 7.36 -2.11 -14.95
CA ASN A 241 6.36 -1.04 -15.07
C ASN A 241 5.38 -0.99 -13.88
N LEU A 242 5.58 -1.84 -12.87
CA LEU A 242 4.67 -1.89 -11.72
C LEU A 242 4.89 -0.65 -10.84
N GLN A 243 3.83 0.13 -10.62
CA GLN A 243 3.90 1.31 -9.77
C GLN A 243 3.97 0.93 -8.30
N VAL A 244 4.78 1.65 -7.53
CA VAL A 244 4.81 1.58 -6.06
C VAL A 244 4.01 2.76 -5.49
N ARG A 245 3.15 2.48 -4.50
CA ARG A 245 2.49 3.49 -3.66
C ARG A 245 3.04 3.35 -2.25
N ALA A 246 3.81 4.34 -1.82
CA ALA A 246 4.43 4.43 -0.50
C ALA A 246 3.75 5.50 0.36
#